data_AF-A0A1Q3FXN9-F1
#
_entry.id   AF-A0A1Q3FXN9-F1
#
_cell.length_a   1.000
_cell.length_b   1.000
_cell.length_c   1.000
_cell.angle_alpha   90.00
_cell.angle_beta   90.00
_cell.angle_gamma   90.00
#
_symmetry.space_group_name_H-M   'P 1'
#
loop_
_entity.id
_entity.type
_entity.pdbx_description
1 polymer ?
#
loop_
_entity_poly.entity_id
_entity_poly.type
_entity_poly.pdbx_seq_one_letter_code
_entity_poly.pdbx_strand_id
1 'polypeptide(L)'
;MGGVDTSKWKPRRTHGTVINKSRNRFAWAVLAIGSASFAVYYSIYRYIGGDELKQRMKRNIYEQTEEEIDRRNLMRFSFVAPKRGDTIRKLLEEERIDRSEK
;
A
#
# COMPACT_ATOMS: atom_id res chain seq x y z
N MET A 1 35.65 26.66 -49.01
CA MET A 1 34.37 25.93 -48.84
C MET A 1 33.50 26.75 -47.90
N GLY A 2 32.70 27.67 -48.45
CA GLY A 2 31.85 28.57 -47.66
C GLY A 2 30.73 27.78 -46.99
N GLY A 3 30.70 27.80 -45.66
CA GLY A 3 29.64 27.17 -44.88
C GLY A 3 28.34 27.91 -45.09
N VAL A 4 27.30 27.19 -45.51
CA VAL A 4 25.95 27.75 -45.62
C VAL A 4 25.44 28.03 -44.22
N ASP A 5 24.97 29.25 -43.96
CA ASP A 5 24.36 29.62 -42.68
C ASP A 5 23.06 28.83 -42.49
N THR A 6 23.10 27.84 -41.61
CA THR A 6 21.99 26.93 -41.31
C THR A 6 21.04 27.50 -40.25
N SER A 7 21.32 28.68 -39.68
CA SER A 7 20.51 29.28 -38.62
C SER A 7 19.07 29.57 -39.03
N LYS A 8 18.82 29.80 -40.32
CA LYS A 8 17.50 30.13 -40.88
C LYS A 8 16.78 28.93 -41.53
N TRP A 9 17.37 27.75 -41.49
CA TRP A 9 16.75 26.58 -42.10
C TRP A 9 15.53 26.11 -41.30
N LYS A 10 14.43 25.86 -42.00
CA LYS A 10 13.23 25.26 -41.40
C LYS A 10 13.64 23.93 -40.72
N PRO A 11 13.43 23.78 -39.40
CA PRO A 11 13.83 22.56 -38.71
C PRO A 11 13.08 21.37 -39.30
N ARG A 12 13.82 20.44 -39.93
CA ARG A 12 13.25 19.26 -40.60
C ARG A 12 12.82 18.14 -39.64
N ARG A 13 13.20 18.25 -38.37
CA ARG A 13 12.81 17.33 -37.28
C ARG A 13 12.30 18.17 -36.12
N THR A 14 11.42 17.61 -35.29
CA THR A 14 10.95 18.19 -34.01
C THR A 14 12.06 18.46 -32.99
N HIS A 15 13.33 18.33 -33.40
CA HIS A 15 14.51 18.55 -32.59
C HIS A 15 14.53 19.99 -32.07
N GLY A 16 14.48 20.15 -30.75
CA GLY A 16 14.45 21.45 -30.08
C GLY A 16 13.07 21.87 -29.55
N THR A 17 11.97 21.23 -29.97
CA THR A 17 10.64 21.52 -29.42
C THR A 17 10.50 20.97 -27.99
N VAL A 18 9.63 21.61 -27.20
CA VAL A 18 9.32 21.15 -25.83
C VAL A 18 8.85 19.70 -25.82
N ILE A 19 8.06 19.30 -26.84
CA ILE A 19 7.55 17.93 -27.03
C ILE A 19 8.71 16.93 -27.19
N ASN A 20 9.73 17.26 -27.99
CA ASN A 20 10.87 16.37 -28.18
C ASN A 20 11.73 16.25 -26.90
N LYS A 21 11.78 17.32 -26.08
CA LYS A 21 12.49 17.30 -24.79
C LYS A 21 11.70 16.58 -23.69
N SER A 22 10.37 16.64 -23.70
CA SER A 22 9.52 16.06 -22.66
C SER A 22 9.20 14.58 -22.88
N ARG A 23 9.16 14.10 -24.13
CA ARG A 23 8.77 12.73 -24.47
C ARG A 23 9.62 11.66 -23.78
N ASN A 24 10.94 11.86 -23.69
CA ASN A 24 11.81 10.92 -22.99
C ASN A 24 11.66 11.00 -21.46
N ARG A 25 11.32 12.16 -20.90
CA ARG A 25 11.22 12.35 -19.45
C ARG A 25 10.08 11.54 -18.85
N PHE A 26 8.95 11.45 -19.54
CA PHE A 26 7.84 10.62 -19.11
C PHE A 26 8.23 9.14 -19.09
N ALA A 27 8.88 8.65 -20.14
CA ALA A 27 9.38 7.27 -20.18
C ALA A 27 10.37 6.98 -19.04
N TRP A 28 11.31 7.89 -18.79
CA TRP A 28 12.25 7.77 -17.67
C TRP A 28 11.55 7.79 -16.31
N ALA A 29 10.50 8.60 -16.13
CA ALA A 29 9.72 8.63 -14.90
C ALA A 29 9.00 7.30 -14.65
N VAL A 30 8.35 6.73 -15.68
CA VAL A 30 7.67 5.43 -15.57
C VAL A 30 8.67 4.32 -15.24
N LEU A 31 9.84 4.31 -15.89
CA LEU A 31 10.91 3.35 -15.60
C LEU A 31 11.43 3.50 -14.17
N ALA A 32 11.63 4.73 -13.69
CA ALA A 32 12.08 5.00 -12.33
C ALA A 32 11.07 4.51 -11.28
N ILE A 33 9.78 4.79 -11.48
CA ILE A 33 8.72 4.35 -10.57
C ILE A 33 8.59 2.82 -10.58
N GLY A 34 8.62 2.19 -11.77
CA GLY A 34 8.53 0.74 -11.90
C GLY A 34 9.70 0.02 -11.22
N SER A 35 10.92 0.51 -11.44
CA SER A 35 12.13 -0.05 -10.83
C SER A 35 12.17 0.13 -9.30
N ALA A 36 11.78 1.29 -8.79
CA ALA A 36 11.67 1.52 -7.36
C ALA A 36 10.62 0.60 -6.71
N SER A 37 9.44 0.48 -7.32
CA SER A 37 8.36 -0.38 -6.82
C SER A 37 8.80 -1.85 -6.79
N PHE A 38 9.48 -2.30 -7.84
CA PHE A 38 10.02 -3.67 -7.91
C PHE A 38 11.10 -3.91 -6.85
N ALA A 39 12.01 -2.96 -6.63
CA ALA A 39 13.06 -3.08 -5.63
C ALA A 39 12.48 -3.21 -4.21
N VAL A 40 11.46 -2.42 -3.88
CA VAL A 40 10.74 -2.51 -2.60
C VAL A 40 10.03 -3.85 -2.46
N TYR A 41 9.32 -4.31 -3.49
CA TYR A 41 8.67 -5.62 -3.45
C TYR A 41 9.68 -6.75 -3.26
N TYR A 42 10.78 -6.73 -4.01
CA TYR A 42 11.80 -7.76 -3.96
C TYR A 42 12.54 -7.78 -2.61
N SER A 43 12.82 -6.62 -2.02
CA SER A 43 13.46 -6.53 -0.71
C SER A 43 12.56 -7.12 0.38
N ILE A 44 11.27 -6.82 0.35
CA ILE A 44 10.26 -7.38 1.26
C ILE A 44 10.17 -8.91 1.08
N TYR A 45 10.09 -9.38 -0.17
CA TYR A 45 10.04 -10.80 -0.50
C TYR A 45 11.28 -11.56 0.02
N ARG A 46 12.47 -10.98 -0.15
CA ARG A 46 13.74 -11.58 0.30
C ARG A 46 13.89 -11.56 1.83
N TYR A 47 13.38 -10.53 2.51
CA TYR A 47 13.51 -10.38 3.96
C TYR A 47 12.55 -11.29 4.74
N ILE A 48 11.30 -11.40 4.29
CA ILE A 48 10.24 -12.15 5.01
C ILE A 48 10.20 -13.63 4.58
N GLY A 49 10.78 -13.96 3.42
CA GLY A 49 10.61 -15.28 2.81
C GLY A 49 9.28 -15.33 2.05
N GLY A 50 9.34 -15.86 0.83
CA GLY A 50 8.23 -15.77 -0.12
C GLY A 50 6.91 -16.39 0.34
N ASP A 51 6.97 -17.40 1.22
CA ASP A 51 5.80 -18.14 1.69
C ASP A 51 5.09 -17.43 2.84
N GLU A 52 5.81 -16.82 3.78
CA GLU A 52 5.22 -16.01 4.85
C GLU A 52 4.57 -14.73 4.31
N LEU A 53 5.17 -14.11 3.30
CA LEU A 53 4.60 -12.91 2.67
C LEU A 53 3.25 -13.22 2.00
N LYS A 54 3.17 -14.35 1.28
CA LYS A 54 1.94 -14.82 0.64
C LYS A 54 0.87 -15.13 1.68
N GLN A 55 1.22 -15.80 2.78
CA GLN A 55 0.27 -16.09 3.86
C GLN A 55 -0.22 -14.80 4.55
N ARG A 56 0.66 -13.83 4.81
CA ARG A 56 0.27 -12.53 5.40
C ARG A 56 -0.58 -11.68 4.46
N MET A 57 -0.24 -11.63 3.16
CA MET A 57 -1.08 -10.95 2.17
C MET A 57 -2.44 -11.64 2.04
N LYS A 58 -2.47 -12.98 2.00
CA LYS A 58 -3.72 -13.72 1.91
C LYS A 58 -4.62 -13.47 3.12
N ARG A 59 -4.04 -13.50 4.33
CA ARG A 59 -4.77 -13.25 5.58
C ARG A 59 -5.26 -11.81 5.70
N ASN A 60 -4.46 -10.83 5.32
CA ASN A 60 -4.84 -9.42 5.46
C ASN A 60 -5.80 -8.94 4.35
N ILE A 61 -5.71 -9.51 3.14
CA ILE A 61 -6.49 -9.05 1.98
C ILE A 61 -7.75 -9.90 1.79
N TYR A 62 -7.69 -11.22 2.03
CA TYR A 62 -8.82 -12.12 1.78
C TYR A 62 -9.56 -12.58 3.04
N GLU A 63 -8.94 -12.58 4.22
CA GLU A 63 -9.58 -13.08 5.46
C GLU A 63 -10.08 -11.99 6.42
N GLN A 64 -9.79 -10.71 6.18
CA GLN A 64 -10.44 -9.64 6.93
C GLN A 64 -11.90 -9.53 6.47
N THR A 65 -12.77 -10.29 7.13
CA THR A 65 -14.22 -10.15 6.98
C THR A 65 -14.64 -8.75 7.43
N GLU A 66 -15.64 -8.17 6.76
CA GLU A 66 -16.14 -6.83 7.07
C GLU A 66 -16.54 -6.69 8.54
N GLU A 67 -17.03 -7.78 9.16
CA GLU A 67 -17.36 -7.87 10.57
C GLU A 67 -16.16 -7.64 11.50
N GLU A 68 -14.96 -8.07 11.12
CA GLU A 68 -13.75 -7.91 11.93
C GLU A 68 -13.19 -6.50 11.82
N ILE A 69 -13.33 -5.88 10.64
CA ILE A 69 -13.05 -4.46 10.41
C ILE A 69 -14.01 -3.60 11.22
N ASP A 70 -15.32 -3.88 11.16
CA ASP A 70 -16.35 -3.12 11.87
C ASP A 70 -16.22 -3.27 13.39
N ARG A 71 -15.96 -4.49 13.90
CA ARG A 71 -15.63 -4.73 15.31
C ARG A 71 -14.43 -3.90 15.75
N ARG A 72 -13.37 -3.88 14.96
CA ARG A 72 -12.16 -3.11 15.27
C ARG A 72 -12.42 -1.60 15.23
N ASN A 73 -13.27 -1.15 14.31
CA ASN A 73 -13.69 0.24 14.21
C ASN A 73 -14.53 0.67 15.41
N LEU A 74 -15.51 -0.15 15.80
CA LEU A 74 -16.33 0.03 17.00
C LEU A 74 -15.48 0.05 18.27
N MET A 75 -14.44 -0.79 18.37
CA MET A 75 -13.50 -0.79 19.51
C MET A 75 -12.56 0.41 19.53
N ARG A 76 -12.27 1.02 18.38
CA ARG A 76 -11.33 2.15 18.25
C ARG A 76 -12.01 3.51 18.44
N PHE A 77 -13.32 3.60 18.14
CA PHE A 77 -14.13 4.82 18.27
C PHE A 77 -15.11 4.82 19.44
N SER A 78 -15.26 3.71 20.18
CA SER A 78 -16.00 3.74 21.43
C SER A 78 -15.14 4.37 22.53
N PHE A 79 -15.71 5.35 23.24
CA PHE A 79 -15.13 5.99 24.43
C PHE A 79 -14.89 5.02 25.62
N VAL A 80 -15.20 3.73 25.43
CA VAL A 80 -15.07 2.68 26.44
C VAL A 80 -13.84 1.85 26.10
N ALA A 81 -12.78 2.01 26.89
CA ALA A 81 -11.56 1.25 26.72
C ALA A 81 -11.84 -0.27 26.68
N PRO A 82 -11.24 -1.02 25.74
CA PRO A 82 -11.44 -2.46 25.64
C PRO A 82 -11.02 -3.12 26.96
N LYS A 83 -11.96 -3.82 27.61
CA LYS A 83 -11.66 -4.57 28.84
C LYS A 83 -10.72 -5.73 28.50
N ARG A 84 -9.71 -5.95 29.33
CA ARG A 84 -8.74 -7.06 29.16
C ARG A 84 -9.47 -8.40 29.22
N GLY A 85 -8.95 -9.41 28.53
CA GLY A 85 -9.56 -10.75 28.44
C GLY A 85 -9.85 -11.39 29.80
N ASP A 86 -9.01 -11.16 30.79
CA ASP A 86 -9.21 -11.64 32.16
C ASP A 86 -10.43 -11.01 32.84
N THR A 87 -10.70 -9.73 32.54
CA THR A 87 -11.88 -9.02 33.04
C THR A 87 -13.16 -9.54 32.38
N ILE A 88 -13.11 -9.88 31.09
CA ILE A 88 -14.24 -10.48 30.37
C ILE A 88 -14.57 -11.85 30.95
N ARG A 89 -13.56 -12.68 31.25
CA ARG A 89 -13.75 -13.99 31.88
C ARG A 89 -14.44 -13.88 33.25
N LYS A 90 -14.00 -12.94 34.09
CA LYS A 90 -14.62 -12.70 35.40
C LYS A 90 -16.09 -12.26 35.30
N LEU A 91 -16.40 -11.35 34.38
CA LEU A 91 -17.77 -10.89 34.16
C LEU A 91 -18.70 -12.02 33.68
N LEU A 92 -18.20 -12.90 32.80
CA LEU A 92 -18.93 -14.07 32.32
C LEU A 92 -19.18 -15.12 33.43
N GLU A 93 -18.25 -15.21 34.37
CA GLU A 93 -18.35 -16.11 35.52
C GLU A 93 -19.35 -15.58 36.55
N GLU A 94 -19.32 -14.27 36.86
CA GLU A 94 -20.33 -13.58 37.67
C GLU A 94 -21.74 -13.68 37.08
N GLU A 95 -21.90 -13.52 35.76
CA GLU A 95 -23.19 -13.61 35.08
C GLU A 95 -23.77 -15.04 35.09
N ARG A 96 -22.90 -16.06 35.06
CA ARG A 96 -23.33 -17.46 35.23
C ARG A 96 -23.81 -17.75 36.64
N ILE A 97 -23.16 -17.20 37.65
CA ILE A 97 -23.53 -17.38 39.05
C ILE A 97 -24.89 -16.71 39.31
N ASP A 98 -25.08 -15.45 38.89
CA ASP A 98 -26.35 -14.72 39.06
C ASP A 98 -27.54 -15.40 38.35
N ARG A 99 -27.29 -16.08 37.23
CA ARG A 99 -28.31 -16.88 36.52
C ARG A 99 -28.62 -18.21 37.21
N SER A 100 -27.68 -18.77 37.96
CA SER A 100 -27.89 -20.03 38.69
C SER A 100 -28.55 -19.84 40.07
N GLU A 101 -28.51 -18.62 40.60
CA GLU A 101 -29.11 -18.24 41.89
C GLU A 101 -30.54 -17.65 41.77
N LYS A 102 -31.08 -17.54 40.55
CA LYS A 102 -32.48 -17.19 40.24
C LYS A 102 -33.26 -18.38 39.72
#